data_AF-A0A6M3ZNR1-F1
#
_entry.id   AF-A0A6M3ZNR1-F1
#
_cell.length_a   1.000
_cell.length_b   1.000
_cell.length_c   1.000
_cell.angle_alpha   90.00
_cell.angle_beta   90.00
_cell.angle_gamma   90.00
#
_symmetry.space_group_name_H-M   'P 1'
#
loop_
_entity.id
_entity.type
_entity.pdbx_description
1 polymer ?
#
loop_
_entity_poly.entity_id
_entity_poly.type
_entity_poly.pdbx_seq_one_letter_code
_entity_poly.pdbx_strand_id
1 'polypeptide(L)'
;MIIIWQGLGFLALLIPIGFSLVAQVATDAIFEKGFYTGHSALATVALLISSAVVWVVGIKLNSSPSQLLVDPKTGQQFEFKKKHTIFWIPMQWFSPVIAAIAMYAAFK
;
A
#
# COMPACT_ATOMS: atom_id res chain seq x y z
N MET A 1 6.91 11.06 -22.31
CA MET A 1 6.72 11.34 -20.87
C MET A 1 6.59 10.01 -20.15
N ILE A 2 7.43 9.75 -19.16
CA ILE A 2 7.44 8.48 -18.43
C ILE A 2 6.33 8.54 -17.38
N ILE A 3 5.24 7.79 -17.57
CA ILE A 3 4.14 7.69 -16.60
C ILE A 3 4.52 6.64 -15.56
N ILE A 4 4.92 7.10 -14.38
CA ILE A 4 5.41 6.26 -13.28
C ILE A 4 4.26 5.70 -12.43
N TRP A 5 3.06 6.28 -12.53
CA TRP A 5 1.95 5.97 -11.64
C TRP A 5 0.64 5.74 -12.42
N GLN A 6 -0.12 4.71 -12.01
CA GLN A 6 -1.43 4.40 -12.55
C GLN A 6 -2.46 4.20 -11.43
N GLY A 7 -3.64 4.81 -11.60
CA GLY A 7 -4.79 4.61 -10.73
C GLY A 7 -4.53 4.98 -9.27
N LEU A 8 -4.65 4.01 -8.37
CA LEU A 8 -4.53 4.18 -6.91
C LEU A 8 -3.21 3.65 -6.36
N GLY A 9 -2.18 3.50 -7.22
CA GLY A 9 -0.87 2.97 -6.80
C GLY A 9 -0.20 3.74 -5.65
N PHE A 10 -0.49 5.04 -5.49
CA PHE A 10 0.04 5.86 -4.39
C PHE A 10 -0.39 5.41 -2.99
N LEU A 11 -1.49 4.64 -2.87
CA LEU A 11 -1.92 4.08 -1.59
C LEU A 11 -0.88 3.14 -0.99
N ALA A 12 -0.02 2.52 -1.81
CA ALA A 12 1.09 1.69 -1.34
C ALA A 12 2.04 2.42 -0.37
N LEU A 13 2.22 3.73 -0.58
CA LEU A 13 3.07 4.58 0.27
C LEU A 13 2.25 5.30 1.34
N LEU A 14 1.02 5.71 1.00
CA LEU A 14 0.19 6.50 1.90
C LEU A 14 -0.33 5.67 3.08
N ILE A 15 -0.63 4.38 2.88
CA ILE A 15 -1.11 3.50 3.96
C ILE A 15 -0.06 3.33 5.08
N PRO A 16 1.21 2.93 4.80
CA PRO A 16 2.24 2.84 5.85
C PRO A 16 2.45 4.14 6.61
N ILE A 17 2.53 5.27 5.90
CA ILE A 17 2.70 6.59 6.51
C ILE A 17 1.53 6.92 7.43
N GLY A 18 0.30 6.71 6.94
CA GLY A 18 -0.91 6.94 7.73
C GLY A 18 -0.99 6.08 8.98
N PHE A 19 -0.66 4.78 8.87
CA PHE A 19 -0.64 3.87 10.02
C PHE A 19 0.43 4.24 11.04
N SER A 20 1.63 4.62 10.62
CA SER A 20 2.68 5.10 11.52
C SER A 20 2.28 6.38 12.26
N LEU A 21 1.66 7.34 11.56
CA LEU A 21 1.18 8.58 12.17
C LEU A 21 0.04 8.31 13.17
N VAL A 22 -0.93 7.48 12.80
CA VAL A 22 -2.02 7.10 13.72
C VAL A 22 -1.47 6.38 14.94
N ALA A 23 -0.54 5.44 14.75
CA ALA A 23 0.10 4.73 15.87
C ALA A 23 0.87 5.69 16.78
N GLN A 24 1.60 6.66 16.21
CA GLN A 24 2.32 7.68 16.98
C GLN A 24 1.36 8.54 17.80
N VAL A 25 0.33 9.12 17.17
CA VAL A 25 -0.66 9.98 17.84
C VAL A 25 -1.43 9.20 18.90
N ALA A 26 -1.85 7.97 18.61
CA ALA A 26 -2.60 7.14 19.55
C ALA A 26 -1.75 6.77 20.79
N THR A 27 -0.48 6.40 20.58
CA THR A 27 0.40 6.02 21.70
C THR A 27 0.83 7.21 22.53
N ASP A 28 1.13 8.36 21.90
CA ASP A 28 1.45 9.60 22.62
C ASP A 28 0.25 10.15 23.41
N ALA A 29 -0.98 9.85 22.98
CA ALA A 29 -2.21 10.25 23.69
C ALA A 29 -2.54 9.35 24.90
N ILE A 30 -2.14 8.07 24.87
CA ILE A 30 -2.44 7.09 25.92
C ILE A 30 -1.33 7.04 26.98
N PHE A 31 -0.08 7.09 26.54
CA PHE A 31 1.09 6.96 27.40
C PHE A 31 1.71 8.35 27.66
N GLU A 32 2.79 8.66 26.97
CA GLU A 32 3.51 9.92 27.06
C GLU A 32 4.09 10.28 25.70
N LYS A 33 4.38 11.57 25.48
CA LYS A 33 4.97 12.03 24.22
C LYS A 33 6.32 11.35 23.97
N GLY A 34 6.44 10.72 22.80
CA GLY A 34 7.67 10.04 22.39
C GLY A 34 7.72 8.56 22.78
N PHE A 35 6.64 7.99 23.34
CA PHE A 35 6.56 6.57 23.64
C PHE A 35 6.71 5.72 22.37
N TYR A 36 6.15 6.19 21.25
CA TYR A 36 6.29 5.57 19.92
C TYR A 36 7.74 5.49 19.44
N THR A 37 8.50 6.57 19.63
CA THR A 37 9.91 6.64 19.21
C THR A 37 10.84 5.84 20.12
N GLY A 38 10.44 5.60 21.38
CA GLY A 38 11.22 4.80 22.33
C GLY A 38 11.06 3.29 22.19
N HIS A 39 9.99 2.82 21.52
CA HIS A 39 9.69 1.39 21.40
C HIS A 39 9.59 0.97 19.93
N SER A 40 10.69 0.43 19.38
CA SER A 40 10.74 -0.09 18.00
C SER A 40 9.71 -1.21 17.74
N ALA A 41 9.27 -1.92 18.78
CA ALA A 41 8.18 -2.88 18.71
C ALA A 41 6.85 -2.25 18.23
N LEU A 42 6.50 -1.04 18.68
CA LEU A 42 5.26 -0.37 18.28
C LEU A 42 5.31 0.04 16.80
N ALA A 43 6.46 0.57 16.36
CA ALA A 43 6.68 0.89 14.96
C ALA A 43 6.59 -0.36 14.07
N THR A 44 7.17 -1.47 14.54
CA THR A 44 7.12 -2.77 13.86
C THR A 44 5.68 -3.26 13.71
N VAL A 45 4.89 -3.25 14.79
CA VAL A 45 3.48 -3.68 14.76
C VAL A 45 2.67 -2.80 13.81
N ALA A 46 2.83 -1.47 13.89
CA ALA A 46 2.13 -0.54 13.01
C ALA A 46 2.47 -0.79 11.52
N LEU A 47 3.75 -1.02 11.21
CA LEU A 47 4.18 -1.32 9.84
C LEU A 47 3.69 -2.68 9.36
N LEU A 48 3.70 -3.73 10.19
CA LEU A 48 3.17 -5.03 9.82
C LEU A 48 1.66 -4.97 9.53
N ILE A 49 0.90 -4.25 10.34
CA ILE A 49 -0.54 -4.03 10.10
C ILE A 49 -0.72 -3.29 8.76
N SER A 50 0.06 -2.22 8.54
CA SER A 50 0.00 -1.46 7.29
C SER A 50 0.33 -2.32 6.06
N SER A 51 1.29 -3.23 6.18
CA SER A 51 1.69 -4.18 5.15
C SER A 51 0.53 -5.10 4.78
N ALA A 52 -0.15 -5.67 5.78
CA ALA A 52 -1.32 -6.52 5.55
C ALA A 52 -2.44 -5.75 4.84
N VAL A 53 -2.69 -4.49 5.24
CA VAL A 53 -3.68 -3.63 4.58
C VAL A 53 -3.29 -3.34 3.13
N VAL A 54 -2.02 -3.01 2.84
CA VAL A 54 -1.52 -2.78 1.48
C VAL A 54 -1.71 -4.01 0.60
N TRP A 55 -1.48 -5.21 1.14
CA TRP A 55 -1.71 -6.47 0.43
C TRP A 55 -3.19 -6.66 0.06
N VAL A 56 -4.09 -6.55 1.04
CA VAL A 56 -5.53 -6.74 0.83
C VAL A 56 -6.10 -5.69 -0.13
N VAL A 57 -5.76 -4.42 0.07
CA VAL A 57 -6.20 -3.32 -0.79
C VAL A 57 -5.58 -3.46 -2.19
N GLY A 58 -4.31 -3.83 -2.29
CA GLY A 58 -3.60 -4.05 -3.54
C GLY A 58 -4.21 -5.17 -4.39
N ILE A 59 -4.59 -6.30 -3.77
CA ILE A 59 -5.31 -7.38 -4.43
C ILE A 59 -6.70 -6.90 -4.86
N LYS A 60 -7.47 -6.30 -3.96
CA LYS A 60 -8.85 -5.88 -4.26
C LYS A 60 -8.90 -4.89 -5.44
N LEU A 61 -7.97 -3.95 -5.49
CA LEU A 61 -7.90 -2.95 -6.56
C LEU A 61 -7.43 -3.56 -7.89
N ASN A 62 -6.41 -4.41 -7.87
CA ASN A 62 -5.85 -5.03 -9.09
C ASN A 62 -6.64 -6.25 -9.61
N SER A 63 -7.54 -6.81 -8.80
CA SER A 63 -8.47 -7.88 -9.19
C SER A 63 -9.77 -7.36 -9.83
N SER A 64 -9.85 -6.07 -10.15
CA SER A 64 -11.01 -5.50 -10.85
C SER A 64 -11.28 -6.25 -12.16
N PRO A 65 -12.53 -6.67 -12.42
CA PRO A 65 -12.87 -7.46 -13.59
C PRO A 65 -12.52 -6.72 -14.87
N SER A 66 -11.94 -7.45 -15.82
CA SER A 66 -11.65 -7.00 -17.17
C SER A 66 -12.96 -6.59 -17.85
N GLN A 67 -13.07 -5.32 -18.22
CA GLN A 67 -14.19 -4.89 -19.05
C GLN A 67 -13.84 -5.20 -20.50
N LEU A 68 -14.61 -6.10 -21.12
CA LEU A 68 -14.58 -6.31 -22.56
C LEU A 68 -15.26 -5.10 -23.20
N LEU A 69 -14.44 -4.18 -23.71
CA LEU A 69 -14.91 -3.06 -24.51
C LEU A 69 -14.88 -3.52 -25.97
N VAL A 70 -16.06 -3.64 -26.58
CA VAL A 70 -16.19 -3.90 -28.01
C VAL A 70 -16.21 -2.55 -28.72
N ASP A 71 -15.27 -2.32 -29.63
CA ASP A 71 -15.28 -1.13 -30.47
C ASP A 71 -16.38 -1.27 -31.54
N PRO A 72 -17.43 -0.43 -31.53
CA PRO A 72 -18.55 -0.54 -32.45
C PRO A 72 -18.16 -0.25 -33.91
N LYS A 73 -16.98 0.32 -34.20
CA LYS A 73 -16.54 0.62 -35.57
C LYS A 73 -15.71 -0.49 -36.21
N THR A 74 -15.00 -1.29 -35.41
CA THR A 74 -14.08 -2.31 -35.91
C THR A 74 -14.44 -3.73 -35.48
N GLY A 75 -15.38 -3.89 -34.53
CA GLY A 75 -15.75 -5.18 -33.95
C GLY A 75 -14.65 -5.80 -33.09
N GLN A 76 -13.54 -5.09 -32.85
CA GLN A 76 -12.43 -5.59 -32.06
C GLN A 76 -12.76 -5.54 -30.56
N GLN A 77 -12.47 -6.64 -29.87
CA GLN A 77 -12.64 -6.75 -28.43
C GLN A 77 -11.34 -6.34 -27.74
N PHE A 78 -11.41 -5.32 -26.89
CA PHE A 78 -10.29 -4.91 -26.06
C PHE A 78 -10.58 -5.27 -24.60
N GLU A 79 -9.67 -6.03 -24.00
CA GLU A 79 -9.71 -6.33 -22.58
C GLU A 79 -9.07 -5.18 -21.79
N PHE A 80 -9.88 -4.25 -21.28
CA PHE A 80 -9.38 -3.18 -20.42
C PHE A 80 -9.35 -3.64 -18.96
N LYS A 81 -8.16 -3.90 -18.45
CA LYS A 81 -7.92 -4.17 -17.02
C LYS A 81 -7.43 -2.91 -16.32
N LYS A 82 -8.18 -2.44 -15.32
CA LYS A 82 -7.73 -1.34 -14.43
C LYS A 82 -6.51 -1.83 -13.64
N LYS A 83 -5.37 -1.19 -13.83
CA LYS A 83 -4.12 -1.49 -13.11
C LYS A 83 -3.80 -0.34 -12.16
N HIS A 84 -3.55 -0.67 -10.89
CA HIS A 84 -3.15 0.25 -9.84
C HIS A 84 -1.68 -0.03 -9.50
N THR A 85 -0.78 0.69 -10.18
CA THR A 85 0.68 0.48 -10.13
C THR A 85 1.39 1.77 -9.74
N ILE A 86 2.55 1.62 -9.09
CA ILE A 86 3.50 2.70 -8.86
C ILE A 86 4.89 2.17 -9.27
N PHE A 87 5.63 2.95 -10.05
CA PHE A 87 6.84 2.50 -10.76
C PHE A 87 6.60 1.19 -11.53
N TRP A 88 5.44 1.05 -12.19
CA TRP A 88 5.02 -0.17 -12.90
C TRP A 88 4.89 -1.44 -12.03
N ILE A 89 5.12 -1.32 -10.72
CA ILE A 89 4.98 -2.40 -9.75
C ILE A 89 3.54 -2.39 -9.21
N PRO A 90 2.81 -3.52 -9.27
CA PRO A 90 1.48 -3.62 -8.66
C PRO A 90 1.56 -3.37 -7.15
N MET A 91 0.63 -2.57 -6.63
CA MET A 91 0.57 -2.15 -5.22
C MET A 91 0.83 -3.27 -4.20
N GLN A 92 0.32 -4.49 -4.44
CA GLN A 92 0.49 -5.63 -3.52
C GLN A 92 1.95 -6.00 -3.27
N TRP A 93 2.85 -5.77 -4.22
CA TRP A 93 4.28 -6.08 -4.10
C TRP A 93 5.03 -5.12 -3.19
N PHE A 94 4.42 -4.00 -2.79
CA PHE A 94 4.98 -3.16 -1.73
C PHE A 94 4.81 -3.80 -0.35
N SER A 95 3.85 -4.71 -0.14
CA SER A 95 3.68 -5.41 1.14
C SER A 95 4.95 -6.13 1.60
N PRO A 96 5.58 -7.05 0.83
CA PRO A 96 6.81 -7.70 1.29
C PRO A 96 7.96 -6.71 1.56
N VAL A 97 8.02 -5.59 0.83
CA VAL A 97 9.00 -4.52 1.09
C VAL A 97 8.73 -3.85 2.44
N ILE A 98 7.47 -3.50 2.73
CA ILE A 98 7.06 -2.91 4.01
C ILE A 98 7.31 -3.89 5.16
N ALA A 99 6.98 -5.16 4.98
CA ALA A 99 7.23 -6.20 5.98
C ALA A 99 8.73 -6.38 6.27
N ALA A 100 9.59 -6.33 5.25
CA ALA A 100 11.04 -6.38 5.42
C ALA A 100 11.57 -5.15 6.20
N ILE A 101 11.04 -3.95 5.90
CA ILE A 101 11.36 -2.73 6.65
C ILE A 101 10.91 -2.85 8.11
N ALA A 102 9.71 -3.39 8.36
CA ALA A 102 9.20 -3.62 9.70
C ALA A 102 10.11 -4.58 10.49
N MET A 103 10.52 -5.69 9.88
CA MET A 103 11.45 -6.64 10.49
C MET A 103 12.80 -5.99 10.79
N TYR A 104 13.35 -5.21 9.86
CA TYR A 104 14.59 -4.47 10.09
C TYR A 104 14.45 -3.47 11.26
N ALA A 105 13.33 -2.76 11.34
CA ALA A 105 13.05 -1.84 12.43
C ALA A 105 12.95 -2.54 13.80
N ALA A 106 12.52 -3.81 13.84
CA ALA A 106 12.42 -4.58 15.08
C ALA A 106 13.78 -4.91 15.72
N PHE A 107 14.86 -4.96 14.92
CA PHE A 107 16.22 -5.25 15.39
C PHE A 107 17.04 -3.99 15.70
N LYS A 108 16.42 -2.81 15.59
CA LYS A 108 17.02 -1.51 15.90
C LYS A 108 16.49 -0.97 17.22
#